data_AF-A0A3D5SM42-F1
#
_entry.id   AF-A0A3D5SM42-F1
#
_cell.length_a   1.000
_cell.length_b   1.000
_cell.length_c   1.000
_cell.angle_alpha   90.00
_cell.angle_beta   90.00
_cell.angle_gamma   90.00
#
_symmetry.space_group_name_H-M   'P 1'
#
loop_
_entity.id
_entity.type
_entity.pdbx_description
1 polymer ?
#
loop_
_entity_poly.entity_id
_entity_poly.type
_entity_poly.pdbx_seq_one_letter_code
_entity_poly.pdbx_strand_id
1 'polypeptide(L)'
;MSQFDSHKDYYGILGANERASRRELERLYKRMAARRHPDKGGTEEEMKSLNEAYRVLRNEETRKEYDAQRATVPAYTFIPTSAPTAQDVGLLGHALSALFCLLIGLFLLFLVRFQWIWFLWPLAILAVLVIAFGIMMARSAMRAANDSLPLSNPLRRYTRVQEAIFWTLVLGGGYAVYLLLTAV
;
A
#
# COMPACT_ATOMS: atom_id res chain seq x y z
N MET A 1 38.14 -41.70 -6.40
CA MET A 1 37.12 -40.69 -6.03
C MET A 1 36.03 -40.72 -7.07
N SER A 2 34.76 -40.85 -6.67
CA SER A 2 33.62 -40.67 -7.58
C SER A 2 33.66 -39.23 -8.12
N GLN A 3 33.54 -39.08 -9.43
CA GLN A 3 33.62 -37.77 -10.10
C GLN A 3 32.31 -36.96 -9.97
N PHE A 4 31.28 -37.57 -9.40
CA PHE A 4 29.93 -37.01 -9.24
C PHE A 4 29.29 -37.53 -7.94
N ASP A 5 28.34 -36.77 -7.42
CA ASP A 5 27.63 -37.03 -6.16
C ASP A 5 26.38 -37.87 -6.44
N SER A 6 26.39 -39.14 -6.03
CA SER A 6 25.30 -40.09 -6.27
C SER A 6 24.01 -39.76 -5.51
N HIS A 7 24.07 -38.88 -4.50
CA HIS A 7 22.90 -38.46 -3.72
C HIS A 7 22.18 -37.25 -4.37
N LYS A 8 22.79 -36.58 -5.36
CA LYS A 8 22.18 -35.43 -6.05
C LYS A 8 21.40 -35.89 -7.28
N ASP A 9 20.16 -35.40 -7.38
CA ASP A 9 19.35 -35.59 -8.58
C ASP A 9 19.65 -34.51 -9.64
N TYR A 10 20.60 -34.79 -10.52
CA TYR A 10 20.99 -33.84 -11.57
C TYR A 10 19.88 -33.57 -12.58
N TYR A 11 18.97 -34.53 -12.81
CA TYR A 11 17.80 -34.34 -13.68
C TYR A 11 16.81 -33.36 -13.04
N GLY A 12 16.53 -33.53 -11.74
CA GLY A 12 15.69 -32.62 -10.96
C GLY A 12 16.27 -31.20 -10.85
N ILE A 13 17.59 -31.05 -10.64
CA ILE A 13 18.25 -29.74 -10.55
C ILE A 13 18.10 -28.93 -11.84
N LEU A 14 18.20 -29.60 -13.00
CA LEU A 14 18.04 -29.00 -14.32
C LEU A 14 16.57 -28.87 -14.75
N GLY A 15 15.66 -29.62 -14.10
CA GLY A 15 14.26 -29.76 -14.52
C GLY A 15 14.12 -30.53 -15.83
N ALA A 16 15.05 -31.43 -16.12
CA ALA A 16 15.09 -32.22 -17.34
C ALA A 16 14.55 -33.63 -17.11
N ASN A 17 13.91 -34.20 -18.13
CA ASN A 17 13.51 -35.60 -18.10
C ASN A 17 14.73 -36.51 -18.33
N GLU A 18 14.71 -37.72 -17.77
CA GLU A 18 15.69 -38.78 -18.01
C GLU A 18 15.82 -39.17 -19.50
N ARG A 19 14.86 -38.79 -20.35
CA ARG A 19 14.92 -38.97 -21.80
C ARG A 19 15.26 -37.69 -22.59
N ALA A 20 15.58 -36.60 -21.89
CA ALA A 20 15.89 -35.32 -22.53
C ALA A 20 17.12 -35.44 -23.45
N SER A 21 16.99 -34.86 -24.65
CA SER A 21 18.07 -34.76 -25.63
C SER A 21 19.11 -33.71 -25.22
N ARG A 22 20.35 -33.81 -25.74
CA ARG A 22 21.41 -32.82 -25.45
C ARG A 22 20.97 -31.37 -25.73
N ARG A 23 20.19 -31.17 -26.80
CA ARG A 23 19.65 -29.86 -27.20
C ARG A 23 18.63 -29.33 -26.20
N GLU A 24 17.83 -30.20 -25.59
CA GLU A 24 16.88 -29.84 -24.54
C GLU A 24 17.59 -29.52 -23.23
N LEU A 25 18.60 -30.32 -22.85
CA LEU A 25 19.44 -30.06 -21.67
C LEU A 25 20.10 -28.67 -21.75
N GLU A 26 20.63 -28.29 -22.92
CA GLU A 26 21.22 -26.97 -23.13
C GLU A 26 20.19 -25.83 -23.02
N ARG A 27 18.98 -26.02 -23.57
CA ARG A 27 17.90 -25.03 -23.48
C ARG A 27 17.43 -24.84 -22.04
N LEU A 28 17.27 -25.93 -21.30
CA LEU A 28 16.85 -25.90 -19.89
C LEU A 28 17.94 -25.26 -19.02
N TYR A 29 19.20 -25.61 -19.24
CA TYR A 29 20.34 -24.97 -18.58
C TYR A 29 20.34 -23.46 -18.75
N LYS A 30 20.23 -22.95 -19.99
CA LYS A 30 20.20 -21.51 -20.26
C LYS A 30 19.03 -20.81 -19.56
N ARG A 31 17.86 -21.45 -19.54
CA ARG A 31 16.67 -20.92 -18.87
C ARG A 31 16.83 -20.85 -17.34
N MET A 32 17.38 -21.90 -16.75
CA MET A 32 17.58 -21.99 -15.30
C MET A 32 18.72 -21.07 -14.84
N ALA A 33 19.80 -20.97 -15.62
CA ALA A 33 20.93 -20.07 -15.35
C ALA A 33 20.49 -18.60 -15.37
N ALA A 34 19.59 -18.21 -16.29
CA ALA A 34 19.03 -16.87 -16.33
C ALA A 34 18.13 -16.53 -15.12
N ARG A 35 17.56 -17.54 -14.46
CA ARG A 35 16.72 -17.39 -13.26
C ARG A 35 17.53 -17.39 -11.97
N ARG A 36 18.52 -18.29 -11.87
CA ARG A 36 19.38 -18.47 -10.69
C ARG A 36 20.66 -17.63 -10.74
N HIS A 37 20.73 -16.62 -11.61
CA HIS A 37 21.88 -15.75 -11.70
C HIS A 37 22.02 -14.92 -10.41
N PRO A 38 23.24 -14.73 -9.84
CA PRO A 38 23.44 -13.97 -8.62
C PRO A 38 22.91 -12.53 -8.72
N ASP A 39 23.07 -11.88 -9.88
CA ASP A 39 22.53 -10.52 -10.12
C ASP A 39 20.99 -10.42 -10.07
N LYS A 40 20.26 -11.55 -10.14
CA LYS A 40 18.80 -11.60 -10.11
C LYS A 40 18.24 -12.25 -8.84
N GLY A 41 19.08 -12.45 -7.82
CA GLY A 41 18.68 -12.98 -6.52
C GLY A 41 18.85 -14.50 -6.35
N GLY A 42 19.60 -15.17 -7.23
CA GLY A 42 20.02 -16.56 -7.01
C GLY A 42 21.28 -16.66 -6.13
N THR A 43 21.54 -17.83 -5.54
CA THR A 43 22.75 -18.05 -4.74
C THR A 43 23.89 -18.67 -5.57
N GLU A 44 25.13 -18.44 -5.16
CA GLU A 44 26.30 -19.03 -5.82
C GLU A 44 26.27 -20.58 -5.78
N GLU A 45 25.69 -21.15 -4.73
CA GLU A 45 25.54 -22.59 -4.54
C GLU A 45 24.53 -23.21 -5.53
N GLU A 46 23.43 -22.50 -5.79
CA GLU A 46 22.43 -22.89 -6.80
C GLU A 46 23.01 -22.87 -8.22
N MET A 47 23.87 -21.90 -8.52
CA MET A 47 24.56 -21.85 -9.81
C MET A 47 25.63 -22.95 -9.94
N LYS A 48 26.37 -23.23 -8.87
CA LYS A 48 27.36 -24.33 -8.81
C LYS A 48 26.71 -25.68 -9.06
N SER A 49 25.61 -25.98 -8.37
CA SER A 49 24.85 -27.23 -8.54
C SER A 49 24.24 -27.36 -9.94
N LEU A 50 23.74 -26.27 -10.53
CA LEU A 50 23.23 -26.26 -11.91
C LEU A 50 24.34 -26.54 -12.94
N ASN A 51 25.51 -25.94 -12.77
CA ASN A 51 26.67 -26.16 -13.64
C ASN A 51 27.19 -27.61 -13.53
N GLU A 52 27.22 -28.15 -12.31
CA GLU A 52 27.59 -29.54 -12.03
C GLU A 52 26.63 -30.52 -12.73
N ALA A 53 25.32 -30.31 -12.58
CA ALA A 53 24.28 -31.11 -13.23
C ALA A 53 24.41 -31.11 -14.76
N TYR A 54 24.59 -29.92 -15.36
CA TYR A 54 24.75 -29.82 -16.80
C TYR A 54 26.04 -30.50 -17.29
N ARG A 55 27.15 -30.39 -16.54
CA ARG A 55 28.41 -31.04 -16.90
C ARG A 55 28.28 -32.56 -16.97
N VAL A 56 27.58 -33.17 -16.01
CA VAL A 56 27.38 -34.62 -15.94
C VAL A 56 26.40 -35.10 -17.02
N LEU A 57 25.29 -34.38 -17.24
CA LEU A 57 24.24 -34.82 -18.16
C LEU A 57 24.53 -34.50 -19.64
N ARG A 58 25.43 -33.56 -19.94
CA ARG A 58 25.73 -33.13 -21.32
C ARG A 58 26.46 -34.20 -22.14
N ASN A 59 27.37 -34.96 -21.53
CA ASN A 59 28.11 -36.02 -22.22
C ASN A 59 27.42 -37.37 -21.97
N GLU A 60 27.26 -38.17 -23.04
CA GLU A 60 26.60 -39.46 -22.97
C GLU A 60 27.39 -40.47 -22.13
N GLU A 61 28.71 -40.39 -22.14
CA GLU A 61 29.58 -41.27 -21.33
C GLU A 61 29.37 -41.01 -19.83
N THR A 62 29.49 -39.75 -19.40
CA THR A 62 29.29 -39.36 -17.99
C THR A 62 27.84 -39.52 -17.54
N ARG A 63 26.87 -39.35 -18.44
CA ARG A 63 25.45 -39.61 -18.17
C ARG A 63 25.19 -41.08 -17.93
N LYS A 64 25.76 -41.97 -18.75
CA LYS A 64 25.65 -43.43 -18.57
C LYS A 64 26.28 -43.88 -17.25
N GLU A 65 27.44 -43.34 -16.90
CA GLU A 65 28.09 -43.63 -15.62
C GLU A 65 27.24 -43.17 -14.42
N TYR A 66 26.65 -41.98 -14.51
CA TYR A 66 25.72 -41.46 -13.51
C TYR A 66 24.45 -42.33 -13.40
N ASP A 67 23.83 -42.65 -14.53
CA ASP A 67 22.62 -43.47 -14.59
C ASP A 67 22.89 -44.89 -14.05
N ALA A 68 24.06 -45.46 -14.33
CA ALA A 68 24.49 -46.77 -13.80
C ALA A 68 24.67 -46.76 -12.27
N GLN A 69 25.14 -45.65 -11.69
CA GLN A 69 25.28 -45.51 -10.24
C GLN A 69 23.95 -45.19 -9.54
N ARG A 70 23.04 -44.47 -10.21
CA ARG A 70 21.71 -44.08 -9.69
C ARG A 70 20.69 -45.23 -9.73
N ALA A 71 20.88 -46.21 -10.60
CA ALA A 71 19.96 -47.35 -10.80
C ALA A 71 19.73 -48.25 -9.57
N THR A 72 20.39 -47.99 -8.44
CA THR A 72 20.16 -48.68 -7.16
C THR A 72 19.08 -48.03 -6.27
N VAL A 73 18.47 -46.91 -6.69
CA VAL A 73 17.40 -46.24 -5.94
C VAL A 73 16.06 -46.43 -6.68
N PRO A 74 15.04 -47.07 -6.07
CA PRO A 74 13.78 -47.36 -6.75
C PRO A 74 13.06 -46.06 -7.15
N ALA A 75 12.41 -46.11 -8.32
CA ALA A 75 11.66 -45.03 -8.93
C ALA A 75 10.76 -44.30 -7.91
N TYR A 76 11.13 -43.06 -7.57
CA TYR A 76 10.29 -42.23 -6.73
C TYR A 76 9.19 -41.56 -7.56
N THR A 77 7.97 -41.87 -7.16
CA THR A 77 6.69 -41.30 -7.59
C THR A 77 6.77 -39.79 -7.82
N PHE A 78 6.26 -39.34 -8.98
CA PHE A 78 5.97 -37.93 -9.22
C PHE A 78 4.99 -37.43 -8.16
N ILE A 79 5.49 -36.71 -7.15
CA ILE A 79 4.62 -35.91 -6.29
C ILE A 79 4.35 -34.62 -7.06
N PRO A 80 3.09 -34.35 -7.47
CA PRO A 80 2.75 -33.02 -7.96
C PRO A 80 3.10 -32.06 -6.82
N THR A 81 4.06 -31.16 -7.05
CA THR A 81 4.28 -30.04 -6.17
C THR A 81 3.01 -29.20 -6.21
N SER A 82 2.06 -29.46 -5.31
CA SER A 82 1.13 -28.43 -4.89
C SER A 82 2.02 -27.27 -4.46
N ALA A 83 1.84 -26.12 -5.12
CA ALA A 83 2.45 -24.87 -4.69
C ALA A 83 2.37 -24.81 -3.17
N PRO A 84 3.45 -24.45 -2.45
CA PRO A 84 3.52 -24.58 -1.00
C PRO A 84 2.25 -24.00 -0.41
N THR A 85 1.34 -24.88 0.02
CA THR A 85 0.15 -24.49 0.76
C THR A 85 0.70 -23.82 1.99
N ALA A 86 0.43 -22.53 2.11
CA ALA A 86 0.93 -21.62 3.14
C ALA A 86 1.26 -22.40 4.41
N GLN A 87 2.56 -22.59 4.65
CA GLN A 87 3.08 -23.42 5.73
C GLN A 87 2.39 -23.05 7.05
N ASP A 88 2.04 -24.08 7.81
CA ASP A 88 1.44 -24.06 9.14
C ASP A 88 2.06 -22.98 10.03
N VAL A 89 1.45 -21.79 10.01
CA VAL A 89 1.58 -20.85 11.11
C VAL A 89 0.90 -21.54 12.29
N GLY A 90 1.69 -22.24 13.11
CA GLY A 90 1.16 -23.01 14.25
C GLY A 90 0.27 -22.16 15.16
N LEU A 91 -0.28 -22.72 16.24
CA LEU A 91 -1.22 -22.03 17.13
C LEU A 91 -0.81 -20.59 17.50
N LEU A 92 0.50 -20.33 17.68
CA LEU A 92 1.07 -19.01 17.91
C LEU A 92 0.84 -18.01 16.76
N GLY A 93 0.95 -18.43 15.51
CA GLY A 93 0.74 -17.56 14.36
C GLY A 93 -0.72 -17.20 14.15
N HIS A 94 -1.65 -18.14 14.39
CA HIS A 94 -3.08 -17.81 14.46
C HIS A 94 -3.39 -16.86 15.61
N ALA A 95 -2.79 -17.06 16.79
CA ALA A 95 -2.93 -16.17 17.93
C ALA A 95 -2.41 -14.75 17.64
N LEU A 96 -1.26 -14.62 16.97
CA LEU A 96 -0.72 -13.33 16.53
C LEU A 96 -1.61 -12.65 15.50
N SER A 97 -2.13 -13.39 14.51
CA SER A 97 -3.07 -12.85 13.52
C SER A 97 -4.36 -12.36 14.18
N ALA A 98 -4.89 -13.11 15.14
CA ALA A 98 -6.07 -12.70 15.91
C ALA A 98 -5.78 -11.44 16.74
N LEU A 99 -4.61 -11.37 17.39
CA LEU A 99 -4.16 -10.18 18.12
C LEU A 99 -4.06 -8.96 17.22
N PHE A 100 -3.43 -9.07 16.05
CA PHE A 100 -3.36 -7.98 15.08
C PHE A 100 -4.74 -7.52 14.62
N CYS A 101 -5.63 -8.46 14.32
CA CYS A 101 -7.00 -8.14 13.91
C CYS A 101 -7.77 -7.40 15.03
N LEU A 102 -7.60 -7.84 16.28
CA LEU A 102 -8.18 -7.16 17.44
C LEU A 102 -7.57 -5.78 17.69
N LEU A 103 -6.25 -5.63 17.57
CA LEU A 103 -5.57 -4.34 17.72
C LEU A 103 -6.01 -3.35 16.65
N ILE A 104 -6.07 -3.79 15.38
CA ILE A 104 -6.56 -2.98 14.27
C ILE A 104 -8.03 -2.64 14.49
N GLY A 105 -8.87 -3.60 14.87
CA GLY A 105 -10.28 -3.37 15.18
C GLY A 105 -10.48 -2.36 16.31
N LEU A 106 -9.72 -2.48 17.40
CA LEU A 106 -9.75 -1.54 18.51
C LEU A 106 -9.25 -0.16 18.10
N PHE A 107 -8.21 -0.09 17.27
CA PHE A 107 -7.73 1.17 16.69
C PHE A 107 -8.77 1.83 15.79
N LEU A 108 -9.48 1.06 14.96
CA LEU A 108 -10.58 1.57 14.14
C LEU A 108 -11.75 2.04 15.01
N LEU A 109 -12.11 1.30 16.06
CA LEU A 109 -13.13 1.73 17.03
C LEU A 109 -12.69 2.99 17.78
N PHE A 110 -11.40 3.09 18.13
CA PHE A 110 -10.79 4.28 18.70
C PHE A 110 -10.89 5.45 17.70
N LEU A 111 -10.55 5.25 16.43
CA LEU A 111 -10.72 6.27 15.38
C LEU A 111 -12.18 6.71 15.27
N VAL A 112 -13.14 5.78 15.26
CA VAL A 112 -14.58 6.12 15.23
C VAL A 112 -15.01 6.90 16.48
N ARG A 113 -14.51 6.54 17.66
CA ARG A 113 -14.76 7.28 18.91
C ARG A 113 -14.04 8.63 18.95
N PHE A 114 -12.87 8.73 18.32
CA PHE A 114 -12.04 9.93 18.22
C PHE A 114 -12.49 10.87 17.09
N GLN A 115 -13.30 10.35 16.13
CA GLN A 115 -13.94 11.09 15.04
C GLN A 115 -15.06 12.03 15.53
N TRP A 116 -15.41 12.02 16.82
CA TRP A 116 -16.23 13.07 17.39
C TRP A 116 -15.43 14.39 17.43
N ILE A 117 -15.62 15.19 16.37
CA ILE A 117 -15.57 16.67 16.36
C ILE A 117 -14.26 17.33 15.85
N TRP A 118 -13.19 16.61 15.53
CA TRP A 118 -12.02 17.29 14.92
C TRP A 118 -12.19 17.68 13.44
N PHE A 119 -12.90 16.88 12.63
CA PHE A 119 -13.08 17.16 11.19
C PHE A 119 -14.17 18.21 10.87
N LEU A 120 -15.06 18.50 11.82
CA LEU A 120 -16.08 19.54 11.66
C LEU A 120 -15.54 20.94 11.91
N TRP A 121 -14.40 21.07 12.60
CA TRP A 121 -13.81 22.36 12.91
C TRP A 121 -13.39 23.17 11.66
N PRO A 122 -12.80 22.57 10.61
CA PRO A 122 -12.63 23.23 9.32
C PRO A 122 -13.93 23.75 8.69
N LEU A 123 -15.03 23.01 8.82
CA LEU A 123 -16.34 23.44 8.31
C LEU A 123 -16.90 24.61 9.14
N ALA A 124 -16.69 24.61 10.46
CA ALA A 124 -17.04 25.72 11.33
C ALA A 124 -16.22 26.97 11.00
N ILE A 125 -14.92 26.83 10.75
CA ILE A 125 -14.05 27.93 10.28
C ILE A 125 -14.57 28.46 8.95
N LEU A 126 -14.89 27.59 7.99
CA LEU A 126 -15.45 27.99 6.71
C LEU A 126 -16.76 28.77 6.86
N ALA A 127 -17.65 28.31 7.75
CA ALA A 127 -18.91 29.01 8.04
C ALA A 127 -18.67 30.43 8.58
N VAL A 128 -17.73 30.59 9.53
CA VAL A 128 -17.35 31.91 10.06
C VAL A 128 -16.76 32.80 8.96
N LEU A 129 -15.92 32.26 8.08
CA LEU A 129 -15.36 33.01 6.95
C LEU A 129 -16.43 33.47 5.97
N VAL A 130 -17.42 32.63 5.65
CA VAL A 130 -18.54 32.98 4.77
C VAL A 130 -19.39 34.09 5.40
N ILE A 131 -19.70 34.00 6.70
CA ILE A 131 -20.44 35.04 7.42
C ILE A 131 -19.64 36.36 7.42
N ALA A 132 -18.34 36.31 7.73
CA ALA A 132 -17.49 37.50 7.74
C ALA A 132 -17.39 38.14 6.34
N PHE A 133 -17.24 37.33 5.30
CA PHE A 133 -17.24 37.79 3.91
C PHE A 133 -18.56 38.45 3.54
N GLY A 134 -19.70 37.86 3.91
CA GLY A 134 -21.02 38.44 3.70
C GLY A 134 -21.19 39.80 4.40
N ILE A 135 -20.76 39.92 5.66
CA ILE A 135 -20.78 41.19 6.41
C ILE A 135 -19.90 42.24 5.71
N MET A 136 -18.71 41.86 5.27
CA MET A 136 -17.79 42.74 4.57
C MET A 136 -18.38 43.22 3.22
N MET A 137 -19.00 42.31 2.47
CA MET A 137 -19.66 42.62 1.20
C MET A 137 -20.85 43.57 1.40
N ALA A 138 -21.70 43.32 2.40
CA ALA A 138 -22.82 44.18 2.75
C ALA A 138 -22.35 45.59 3.15
N ARG A 139 -21.28 45.69 3.94
CA ARG A 139 -20.67 46.98 4.31
C ARG A 139 -20.10 47.70 3.10
N SER A 140 -19.42 46.97 2.20
CA SER A 140 -18.86 47.54 0.97
C SER A 140 -19.96 48.10 0.07
N ALA A 141 -21.05 47.35 -0.12
CA ALA A 141 -22.20 47.79 -0.91
C ALA A 141 -22.89 49.01 -0.30
N MET A 142 -23.07 49.04 1.03
CA MET A 142 -23.65 50.19 1.74
C MET A 142 -22.78 51.45 1.58
N ARG A 143 -21.46 51.31 1.69
CA ARG A 143 -20.52 52.42 1.46
C ARG A 143 -20.56 52.93 0.03
N ALA A 144 -20.53 52.01 -0.95
CA ALA A 144 -20.64 52.37 -2.36
C ALA A 144 -21.96 53.11 -2.67
N ALA A 145 -23.07 52.66 -2.09
CA ALA A 145 -24.37 53.33 -2.22
C ALA A 145 -24.33 54.74 -1.61
N ASN A 146 -23.74 54.91 -0.42
CA ASN A 146 -23.60 56.21 0.24
C ASN A 146 -22.68 57.16 -0.52
N ASP A 147 -21.62 56.65 -1.15
CA ASP A 147 -20.69 57.44 -1.95
C ASP A 147 -21.32 57.93 -3.26
N SER A 148 -22.30 57.20 -3.80
CA SER A 148 -23.06 57.60 -5.00
C SER A 148 -24.07 58.75 -4.75
N LEU A 149 -24.33 59.13 -3.50
CA LEU A 149 -25.26 60.19 -3.16
C LEU A 149 -24.69 61.58 -3.53
N PRO A 150 -25.50 62.50 -4.08
CA PRO A 150 -25.04 63.84 -4.41
C PRO A 150 -24.65 64.62 -3.15
N LEU A 151 -23.67 65.52 -3.27
CA LEU A 151 -23.09 66.29 -2.15
C LEU A 151 -24.13 67.11 -1.36
N SER A 152 -25.23 67.49 -1.99
CA SER A 152 -26.34 68.22 -1.38
C SER A 152 -27.29 67.34 -0.53
N ASN A 153 -27.15 66.01 -0.57
CA ASN A 153 -28.06 65.11 0.12
C ASN A 153 -27.77 65.08 1.64
N PRO A 154 -28.75 65.40 2.51
CA PRO A 154 -28.56 65.37 3.96
C PRO A 154 -28.19 63.98 4.50
N LEU A 155 -28.55 62.90 3.78
CA LEU A 155 -28.22 61.52 4.17
C LEU A 155 -26.72 61.25 4.24
N ARG A 156 -25.90 61.97 3.45
CA ARG A 156 -24.44 61.85 3.47
C ARG A 156 -23.82 62.27 4.81
N ARG A 157 -24.53 63.10 5.60
CA ARG A 157 -24.10 63.47 6.96
C ARG A 157 -24.28 62.32 7.95
N TYR A 158 -25.21 61.41 7.67
CA TYR A 158 -25.57 60.29 8.53
C TYR A 158 -24.85 58.98 8.18
N THR A 159 -23.93 58.98 7.19
CA THR A 159 -23.15 57.79 6.82
C THR A 159 -22.45 57.15 8.02
N ARG A 160 -21.89 57.94 8.95
CA ARG A 160 -21.28 57.41 10.18
C ARG A 160 -22.30 56.76 11.12
N VAL A 161 -23.51 57.31 11.17
CA VAL A 161 -24.61 56.77 12.00
C VAL A 161 -25.13 55.48 11.39
N GLN A 162 -25.26 55.40 10.07
CA GLN A 162 -25.64 54.17 9.36
C GLN A 162 -24.61 53.06 9.57
N GLU A 163 -23.31 53.37 9.56
CA GLU A 163 -22.27 52.39 9.89
C GLU A 163 -22.35 51.93 11.35
N ALA A 164 -22.61 52.84 12.28
CA ALA A 164 -22.80 52.48 13.69
C ALA A 164 -24.01 51.55 13.86
N ILE A 165 -25.14 51.85 13.22
CA ILE A 165 -26.35 51.01 13.23
C ILE A 165 -26.08 49.64 12.59
N PHE A 166 -25.33 49.60 11.49
CA PHE A 166 -24.97 48.35 10.84
C PHE A 166 -24.19 47.44 11.79
N TRP A 167 -23.16 47.97 12.46
CA TRP A 167 -22.36 47.18 13.40
C TRP A 167 -23.13 46.78 14.66
N THR A 168 -24.03 47.63 15.18
CA THR A 168 -24.87 47.24 16.33
C THR A 168 -25.84 46.12 15.96
N LEU A 169 -26.41 46.12 14.75
CA LEU A 169 -27.26 45.04 14.26
C LEU A 169 -26.48 43.74 14.06
N VAL A 170 -25.28 43.82 13.45
CA VAL A 170 -24.42 42.64 13.24
C VAL A 170 -23.99 42.02 14.56
N LEU A 171 -23.50 42.83 15.51
CA LEU A 171 -23.09 42.36 16.83
C LEU A 171 -24.28 41.84 17.64
N GLY A 172 -25.41 42.53 17.61
CA GLY A 172 -26.63 42.13 18.30
C GLY A 172 -27.19 40.81 17.75
N GLY A 173 -27.23 40.64 16.42
CA GLY A 173 -27.64 39.39 15.79
C GLY A 173 -26.71 38.23 16.13
N GLY A 174 -25.39 38.44 16.06
CA GLY A 174 -24.40 37.45 16.48
C GLY A 174 -24.55 37.05 17.95
N TYR A 175 -24.79 38.02 18.83
CA TYR A 175 -25.01 37.78 20.25
C TYR A 175 -26.32 37.01 20.53
N ALA A 176 -27.39 37.30 19.79
CA ALA A 176 -28.65 36.57 19.89
C ALA A 176 -28.48 35.09 19.47
N VAL A 177 -27.76 34.82 18.39
CA VAL A 177 -27.43 33.44 17.98
C VAL A 177 -26.56 32.75 19.03
N TYR A 178 -25.56 33.45 19.57
CA TYR A 178 -24.74 32.93 20.66
C TYR A 178 -25.59 32.53 21.86
N LEU A 179 -26.49 33.41 22.33
CA LEU A 179 -27.39 33.11 23.44
C LEU A 179 -28.25 31.88 23.15
N LEU A 180 -28.83 31.77 21.94
CA LEU A 180 -29.64 30.61 21.55
C LEU A 180 -28.83 29.31 21.56
N LEU A 181 -27.58 29.33 21.08
CA LEU A 181 -26.70 28.16 21.06
C LEU A 181 -26.25 27.76 22.46
N THR A 182 -26.12 28.71 23.39
CA THR A 182 -25.71 28.43 24.78
C THR A 182 -26.87 28.11 25.72
N ALA A 183 -28.11 28.38 25.30
CA ALA A 183 -29.31 28.13 26.08
C ALA A 183 -29.89 26.71 25.88
N VAL A 184 -29.37 25.95 24.90
CA VAL A 184 -29.70 24.56 24.60
C VAL A 184 -28.65 23.63 25.20
#